data_AF-A0A6J7ZYP5-F1
#
_entry.id   AF-A0A6J7ZYP5-F1
#
_cell.length_a   1.000
_cell.length_b   1.000
_cell.length_c   1.000
_cell.angle_alpha   90.00
_cell.angle_beta   90.00
_cell.angle_gamma   90.00
#
_symmetry.space_group_name_H-M   'P 1'
#
loop_
_entity.id
_entity.type
_entity.pdbx_description
1 polymer ?
#
loop_
_entity_poly.entity_id
_entity_poly.type
_entity_poly.pdbx_seq_one_letter_code
_entity_poly.pdbx_strand_id
1 'polypeptide(L)'
;MVVSPDGTIGKSPDLKGRIGIEFKCPVRDVHRCIPERYYLQCLATMYAVDAETLLFVSWTQNVTTVFEVNRNDIVFFKASAVAEKLYGTIKPKRPTRLPEELPNLKTDIKEGVVGCSFLGEFQSTVVIDQNNRTQSIQCDTNSTVTETNPKSLNILHKRILDLVKESYELRQEKASEAVVFLLFDLNRNWSKNQLKSAPICWFPKGYSLTSKVMRSIAERVLDECKEQGLHVPLIAFDGQWHTIAFRSVADEPLTRL
;
A
#
# COMPACT_ATOMS: atom_id res chain seq x y z
N MET A 1 -11.33 13.29 3.25
CA MET A 1 -9.98 12.79 2.92
C MET A 1 -9.18 12.71 4.21
N VAL A 2 -8.54 11.58 4.51
CA VAL A 2 -7.63 11.43 5.65
C VAL A 2 -6.21 11.37 5.10
N VAL A 3 -5.32 12.21 5.62
CA VAL A 3 -3.90 12.25 5.25
C VAL A 3 -3.08 12.12 6.52
N SER A 4 -1.95 11.42 6.43
CA SER A 4 -0.96 11.31 7.51
C SER A 4 0.36 11.87 7.01
N PRO A 5 0.59 13.19 7.16
CA PRO A 5 1.86 13.83 6.82
C PRO A 5 3.02 13.18 7.57
N ASP A 6 4.19 13.06 6.93
CA ASP A 6 5.40 12.57 7.61
C ASP A 6 5.97 13.61 8.58
N GLY A 7 5.68 14.89 8.34
CA GLY A 7 6.01 15.97 9.26
C GLY A 7 5.73 17.36 8.69
N THR A 8 6.07 18.37 9.49
CA THR A 8 6.05 19.78 9.09
C THR A 8 7.28 20.50 9.64
N ILE A 9 7.87 21.38 8.84
CA ILE A 9 8.89 22.33 9.28
C ILE A 9 8.22 23.69 9.51
N GLY A 10 8.56 24.35 10.62
CA GLY A 10 8.20 25.76 10.83
C GLY A 10 7.14 26.03 11.90
N LYS A 11 7.62 26.55 13.03
CA LYS A 11 7.31 27.91 13.50
C LYS A 11 8.64 28.71 13.58
N SER A 12 9.47 28.65 12.54
CA SER A 12 10.69 29.47 12.52
C SER A 12 10.29 30.91 12.16
N PRO A 13 10.71 31.94 12.91
CA PRO A 13 10.39 33.34 12.60
C PRO A 13 10.87 33.80 11.22
N ASP A 14 11.85 33.11 10.62
CA ASP A 14 12.39 33.42 9.29
C ASP A 14 11.64 32.72 8.14
N LEU A 15 10.85 31.69 8.45
CA LEU A 15 10.04 30.96 7.47
C LEU A 15 8.57 31.35 7.67
N LYS A 16 8.07 32.23 6.81
CA LYS A 16 6.64 32.55 6.75
C LYS A 16 5.86 31.31 6.30
N GLY A 17 5.21 30.63 7.25
CA GLY A 17 4.32 29.51 6.98
C GLY A 17 4.86 28.15 7.41
N ARG A 18 3.96 27.16 7.48
CA ARG A 18 4.34 25.75 7.68
C ARG A 18 4.78 25.18 6.34
N ILE A 19 5.88 24.46 6.33
CA ILE A 19 6.33 23.66 5.18
C ILE A 19 5.96 22.21 5.47
N GLY A 20 5.22 21.56 4.56
CA GLY A 20 4.93 20.13 4.67
C GLY A 20 6.17 19.28 4.38
N ILE A 21 6.23 18.07 4.92
CA ILE A 21 7.21 17.05 4.52
C ILE A 21 6.47 15.79 4.08
N GLU A 22 6.90 15.25 2.94
CA GLU A 22 6.55 13.91 2.47
C GLU A 22 7.85 13.13 2.24
N PHE A 23 8.04 12.03 2.97
CA PHE A 23 9.28 11.28 3.04
C PHE A 23 9.10 9.87 2.48
N LYS A 24 9.94 9.48 1.53
CA LYS A 24 9.91 8.16 0.90
C LYS A 24 11.25 7.44 0.99
N CYS A 25 11.19 6.16 1.35
CA CYS A 25 12.34 5.24 1.33
C CYS A 25 12.16 4.20 0.20
N PRO A 26 12.48 4.50 -1.06
CA PRO A 26 12.38 3.52 -2.14
C PRO A 26 13.32 2.33 -1.95
N VAL A 27 12.89 1.15 -2.40
CA VAL A 27 13.63 -0.13 -2.23
C VAL A 27 14.94 -0.19 -3.04
N ARG A 28 15.04 0.59 -4.12
CA ARG A 28 16.19 0.56 -5.05
C ARG A 28 16.99 1.86 -4.98
N ASP A 29 16.53 2.85 -5.72
CA ASP A 29 17.22 4.13 -5.89
C ASP A 29 16.31 5.28 -5.48
N VAL A 30 16.94 6.38 -5.08
CA VAL A 30 16.25 7.65 -4.85
C VAL A 30 15.48 8.07 -6.09
N HIS A 31 14.36 8.76 -5.85
CA HIS A 31 13.61 9.40 -6.91
C HIS A 31 14.41 10.58 -7.48
N ARG A 32 14.69 10.53 -8.79
CA ARG A 32 15.34 11.62 -9.55
C ARG A 32 14.33 12.65 -10.09
N CYS A 33 13.05 12.34 -9.99
CA CYS A 33 11.91 13.24 -10.17
C CYS A 33 10.77 12.72 -9.29
N ILE A 34 9.80 13.57 -8.97
CA ILE A 34 8.62 13.13 -8.20
C ILE A 34 7.77 12.20 -9.07
N PRO A 35 7.52 10.94 -8.66
CA PRO A 35 6.59 10.08 -9.37
C PRO A 35 5.17 10.65 -9.36
N GLU A 36 4.48 10.63 -10.51
CA GLU A 36 3.10 11.15 -10.68
C GLU A 36 2.13 10.70 -9.57
N ARG A 37 2.25 9.43 -9.14
CA ARG A 37 1.41 8.86 -8.07
C ARG A 37 1.54 9.56 -6.71
N TYR A 38 2.65 10.23 -6.45
CA TYR A 38 2.88 10.94 -5.19
C TYR A 38 2.51 12.42 -5.29
N TYR A 39 2.35 13.00 -6.48
CA TYR A 39 2.03 14.42 -6.63
C TYR A 39 0.72 14.80 -5.92
N LEU A 40 -0.36 14.06 -6.14
CA LEU A 40 -1.62 14.28 -5.44
C LEU A 40 -1.51 14.02 -3.92
N GLN A 41 -0.62 13.11 -3.50
CA GLN A 41 -0.34 12.89 -2.09
C GLN A 41 0.31 14.13 -1.46
N CYS A 42 1.30 14.73 -2.12
CA CYS A 42 1.93 15.98 -1.70
C CYS A 42 0.90 17.11 -1.57
N LEU A 43 0.04 17.28 -2.57
CA LEU A 43 -1.05 18.28 -2.52
C LEU A 43 -1.97 18.04 -1.32
N ALA A 44 -2.41 16.79 -1.13
CA ALA A 44 -3.27 16.42 -0.01
C ALA A 44 -2.61 16.71 1.35
N THR A 45 -1.31 16.44 1.49
CA THR A 45 -0.53 16.75 2.69
C THR A 45 -0.50 18.25 2.96
N MET A 46 -0.21 19.09 1.95
CA MET A 46 -0.22 20.55 2.09
C MET A 46 -1.56 21.09 2.58
N TYR A 47 -2.67 20.57 2.07
CA TYR A 47 -4.00 20.93 2.54
C TYR A 47 -4.28 20.47 3.98
N ALA A 48 -3.77 19.31 4.39
CA ALA A 48 -3.95 18.80 5.73
C ALA A 48 -3.18 19.58 6.79
N VAL A 49 -1.99 20.09 6.46
CA VAL A 49 -1.12 20.83 7.40
C VAL A 49 -1.22 22.35 7.29
N ASP A 50 -2.01 22.84 6.33
CA ASP A 50 -2.11 24.25 5.93
C ASP A 50 -0.74 24.83 5.54
N ALA A 51 -0.13 24.21 4.53
CA ALA A 51 1.14 24.61 3.95
C ALA A 51 0.95 25.07 2.49
N GLU A 52 1.72 26.09 2.08
CA GLU A 52 1.82 26.53 0.69
C GLU A 52 2.89 25.74 -0.08
N THR A 53 3.88 25.22 0.64
CA THR A 53 5.03 24.50 0.10
C THR A 53 5.25 23.20 0.87
N LEU A 54 5.70 22.17 0.16
CA LEU A 54 6.08 20.88 0.71
C LEU A 54 7.42 20.42 0.17
N LEU A 55 8.23 19.80 1.04
CA LEU A 55 9.44 19.09 0.65
C LEU A 55 9.13 17.61 0.43
N PHE A 56 9.30 17.16 -0.80
CA PHE A 56 9.32 15.74 -1.12
C PHE A 56 10.74 15.22 -0.99
N VAL A 57 10.96 14.34 -0.02
CA VAL A 57 12.27 13.77 0.31
C VAL A 57 12.29 12.31 -0.09
N SER A 58 13.26 11.91 -0.93
CA SER A 58 13.50 10.52 -1.25
C SER A 58 14.86 10.09 -0.69
N TRP A 59 14.85 9.13 0.22
CA TRP A 59 16.03 8.71 0.95
C TRP A 59 16.37 7.24 0.67
N THR A 60 17.65 6.95 0.43
CA THR A 60 18.24 5.62 0.57
C THR A 60 19.42 5.72 1.53
N GLN A 61 20.06 4.59 1.85
CA GLN A 61 21.21 4.59 2.75
C GLN A 61 22.39 5.45 2.25
N ASN A 62 22.50 5.64 0.94
CA ASN A 62 23.63 6.35 0.34
C ASN A 62 23.27 7.77 -0.07
N VAL A 63 22.05 8.00 -0.57
CA VAL A 63 21.69 9.26 -1.22
C VAL A 63 20.33 9.73 -0.75
N THR A 64 20.18 11.05 -0.60
CA THR A 64 18.92 11.73 -0.36
C THR A 64 18.70 12.77 -1.44
N THR A 65 17.53 12.76 -2.08
CA THR A 65 17.10 13.83 -3.00
C THR A 65 15.95 14.61 -2.38
N VAL A 66 15.94 15.92 -2.63
CA VAL A 66 14.90 16.82 -2.12
C VAL A 66 14.31 17.62 -3.27
N PHE A 67 12.98 17.65 -3.33
CA PHE A 67 12.21 18.44 -4.28
C PHE A 67 11.26 19.36 -3.53
N GLU A 68 11.08 20.57 -4.04
CA GLU A 68 10.05 21.50 -3.62
C GLU A 68 8.79 21.29 -4.45
N VAL A 69 7.66 21.19 -3.76
CA VAL A 69 6.32 21.10 -4.34
C VAL A 69 5.52 22.29 -3.87
N ASN A 70 5.01 23.07 -4.81
CA ASN A 70 4.13 24.19 -4.52
C ASN A 70 2.67 23.74 -4.58
N ARG A 71 1.86 24.32 -3.70
CA ARG A 71 0.42 24.06 -3.65
C ARG A 71 -0.23 24.44 -4.98
N ASN A 72 -1.01 23.51 -5.52
CA ASN A 72 -1.78 23.70 -6.74
C ASN A 72 -3.26 23.40 -6.47
N ASP A 73 -4.00 24.46 -6.18
CA ASP A 73 -5.41 24.36 -5.81
C ASP A 73 -6.27 23.84 -6.95
N ILE A 74 -5.96 24.24 -8.19
CA ILE A 74 -6.70 23.85 -9.38
C ILE A 74 -6.64 22.33 -9.55
N VAL A 75 -5.44 21.75 -9.51
CA VAL A 75 -5.25 20.29 -9.67
C VAL A 75 -5.83 19.54 -8.49
N PHE A 76 -5.63 20.04 -7.26
CA PHE A 76 -6.14 19.39 -6.05
C PHE A 76 -7.67 19.30 -6.04
N PHE A 77 -8.37 20.42 -6.26
CA PHE A 77 -9.84 20.42 -6.26
C PHE A 77 -10.43 19.64 -7.44
N LYS A 78 -9.78 19.67 -8.61
CA LYS A 78 -10.16 18.82 -9.75
C LYS A 78 -10.03 17.34 -9.40
N ALA A 79 -8.92 16.93 -8.77
CA ALA A 79 -8.73 15.55 -8.30
C ALA A 79 -9.76 15.16 -7.23
N SER A 80 -10.06 16.05 -6.28
CA SER A 80 -11.08 15.83 -5.26
C SER A 80 -12.46 15.62 -5.89
N ALA A 81 -12.86 16.47 -6.84
CA ALA A 81 -14.13 16.32 -7.54
C ALA A 81 -14.21 14.99 -8.33
N VAL A 82 -13.13 14.59 -9.00
CA VAL A 82 -13.05 13.29 -9.68
C VAL A 82 -13.15 12.14 -8.69
N ALA A 83 -12.48 12.22 -7.53
CA ALA A 83 -12.57 11.21 -6.48
C ALA A 83 -13.99 11.11 -5.90
N GLU A 84 -14.64 12.24 -5.64
CA GLU A 84 -16.03 12.29 -5.17
C GLU A 84 -17.01 11.69 -6.18
N LYS A 85 -16.83 11.93 -7.48
CA LYS A 85 -17.65 11.27 -8.52
C LYS A 85 -17.42 9.76 -8.57
N LEU A 86 -16.16 9.34 -8.44
CA LEU A 86 -15.77 7.94 -8.56
C LEU A 86 -16.24 7.09 -7.39
N TYR A 87 -16.01 7.59 -6.18
CA TYR A 87 -16.25 6.83 -4.96
C TYR A 87 -17.58 7.24 -4.32
N GLY A 88 -18.07 8.46 -4.51
CA GLY A 88 -19.22 8.98 -3.79
C GLY A 88 -18.84 9.54 -2.42
N THR A 89 -19.63 10.51 -1.93
CA THR A 89 -19.33 11.25 -0.69
C THR A 89 -19.87 10.58 0.58
N ILE A 90 -21.00 9.87 0.47
CA ILE A 90 -21.74 9.33 1.63
C ILE A 90 -21.62 7.81 1.73
N LYS A 91 -21.68 7.11 0.60
CA LYS A 91 -21.50 5.65 0.52
C LYS A 91 -20.48 5.33 -0.56
N PRO A 92 -19.20 5.17 -0.18
CA PRO A 92 -18.14 4.79 -1.09
C PRO A 92 -18.52 3.55 -1.91
N LYS A 93 -18.55 3.67 -3.24
CA LYS A 93 -18.77 2.54 -4.16
C LYS A 93 -17.53 2.29 -4.99
N ARG A 94 -17.33 1.03 -5.40
CA ARG A 94 -16.28 0.68 -6.36
C ARG A 94 -16.62 1.30 -7.72
N PRO A 95 -15.71 2.08 -8.33
CA PRO A 95 -15.91 2.58 -9.69
C PRO A 95 -16.13 1.44 -10.69
N THR A 96 -17.17 1.55 -11.52
CA THR A 96 -17.42 0.64 -12.64
C THR A 96 -16.97 1.22 -13.98
N ARG A 97 -16.82 2.54 -14.06
CA ARG A 97 -16.34 3.27 -15.24
C ARG A 97 -15.41 4.39 -14.80
N LEU A 98 -14.43 4.68 -15.64
CA LEU A 98 -13.54 5.82 -15.44
C LEU A 98 -14.25 7.10 -15.92
N PRO A 99 -14.11 8.24 -15.22
CA PRO A 99 -14.70 9.50 -15.64
C PRO A 99 -13.98 10.05 -16.88
N GLU A 100 -14.73 10.78 -17.71
CA GLU A 100 -14.21 11.40 -18.94
C GLU A 100 -13.15 12.47 -18.64
N GLU A 101 -13.14 13.03 -17.43
CA GLU A 101 -12.19 14.06 -17.02
C GLU A 101 -10.81 13.50 -16.61
N LEU A 102 -10.70 12.18 -16.46
CA LEU A 102 -9.48 11.52 -15.98
C LEU A 102 -8.26 11.73 -16.90
N PRO A 103 -8.37 11.66 -18.25
CA PRO A 103 -7.24 11.96 -19.13
C PRO A 103 -6.70 13.37 -18.92
N ASN A 104 -7.58 14.38 -18.80
CA ASN A 104 -7.18 15.75 -18.57
C ASN A 104 -6.50 15.90 -17.20
N LEU A 105 -7.05 15.27 -16.15
CA LEU A 105 -6.41 15.29 -14.83
C LEU A 105 -5.02 14.63 -14.84
N LYS A 106 -4.82 13.55 -15.61
CA LYS A 106 -3.50 12.94 -15.78
C LYS A 106 -2.50 13.89 -16.43
N THR A 107 -2.95 14.67 -17.41
CA THR A 107 -2.11 15.72 -18.03
C THR A 107 -1.73 16.78 -17.01
N ASP A 108 -2.70 17.31 -16.25
CA ASP A 108 -2.42 18.34 -15.25
C ASP A 108 -1.47 17.84 -14.14
N ILE A 109 -1.58 16.56 -13.74
CA ILE A 109 -0.65 15.94 -12.77
C ILE A 109 0.76 15.90 -13.34
N LYS A 110 0.93 15.51 -14.61
CA LYS A 110 2.23 15.48 -15.28
C LYS A 110 2.86 16.86 -15.36
N GLU A 111 2.08 17.86 -15.76
CA GLU A 111 2.52 19.25 -15.80
C GLU A 111 2.89 19.76 -14.40
N GLY A 112 2.09 19.42 -13.39
CA GLY A 112 2.36 19.75 -12.00
C GLY A 112 3.65 19.13 -11.46
N VAL A 113 3.95 17.87 -11.82
CA VAL A 113 5.23 17.21 -11.50
C VAL A 113 6.40 17.92 -12.18
N VAL A 114 6.26 18.30 -13.46
CA VAL A 114 7.29 19.05 -14.19
C VAL A 114 7.55 20.43 -13.57
N GLY A 115 6.51 21.06 -13.00
CA GLY A 115 6.62 22.32 -12.28
C GLY A 115 7.25 22.24 -10.88
N CYS A 116 7.60 21.04 -10.39
CA CYS A 116 8.29 20.88 -9.11
C CYS A 116 9.79 21.16 -9.23
N SER A 117 10.37 21.83 -8.25
CA SER A 117 11.79 22.23 -8.27
C SER A 117 12.66 21.16 -7.62
N PHE A 118 13.74 20.74 -8.28
CA PHE A 118 14.78 19.95 -7.62
C PHE A 118 15.68 20.88 -6.81
N LEU A 119 15.78 20.64 -5.50
CA LEU A 119 16.57 21.47 -4.59
C LEU A 119 18.00 20.96 -4.43
N GLY A 120 18.17 19.64 -4.41
CA GLY A 120 19.51 19.07 -4.25
C GLY A 120 19.54 17.57 -3.98
N GLU A 121 20.75 17.06 -4.11
CA GLU A 121 21.14 15.70 -3.75
C GLU A 121 22.23 15.76 -2.70
N PHE A 122 22.08 14.95 -1.66
CA PHE A 122 22.97 14.91 -0.52
C PHE A 122 23.36 13.48 -0.23
N GLN A 123 24.56 13.30 0.34
CA GLN A 123 24.92 12.03 0.95
C GLN A 123 24.00 11.79 2.15
N SER A 124 23.36 10.63 2.18
CA SER A 124 22.49 10.26 3.30
C SER A 124 23.29 10.09 4.59
N THR A 125 22.74 10.60 5.67
CA THR A 125 23.24 10.34 7.02
C THR A 125 22.30 9.36 7.72
N VAL A 126 22.89 8.48 8.53
CA VAL A 126 22.14 7.56 9.39
C VAL A 126 22.46 7.97 10.82
N VAL A 127 21.43 8.22 11.62
CA VAL A 127 21.62 8.38 13.06
C VAL A 127 21.96 7.01 13.62
N ILE A 128 23.22 6.83 14.02
CA ILE A 128 23.64 5.66 14.80
C ILE A 128 23.37 6.02 16.26
N ASP A 129 22.40 5.34 16.87
CA ASP A 129 22.14 5.49 18.30
C ASP A 129 23.41 5.12 19.09
N GLN A 130 23.99 6.12 19.74
CA GLN A 130 25.23 6.00 20.51
C GLN A 130 25.06 5.22 21.82
N ASN A 131 23.84 4.80 22.20
CA ASN A 131 23.63 3.90 23.33
C ASN A 131 24.24 2.50 23.14
N ASN A 132 24.78 2.19 21.95
CA ASN A 132 25.59 0.99 21.72
C ASN A 132 27.09 1.25 21.52
N ARG A 133 27.60 2.49 21.64
CA ARG A 133 29.04 2.78 21.74
C ARG A 133 29.26 4.10 22.50
N THR A 134 29.79 3.97 23.72
CA THR A 134 30.39 5.04 24.52
C THR A 134 31.31 5.94 23.70
N GLN A 135 30.85 7.13 23.35
CA GLN A 135 31.58 8.40 23.51
C GLN A 135 30.67 9.57 23.14
N SER A 136 30.39 10.37 24.16
CA SER A 136 29.50 11.53 24.19
C SER A 136 29.95 12.66 23.28
N ILE A 137 29.05 13.14 22.42
CA ILE A 137 29.03 14.55 22.00
C ILE A 137 27.76 15.14 22.61
N GLN A 138 27.93 16.04 23.58
CA GLN A 138 26.85 16.81 24.19
C GLN A 138 26.22 17.73 23.14
N CYS A 139 24.92 17.57 22.93
CA CYS A 139 24.08 18.63 22.38
C CYS A 139 23.05 18.97 23.46
N ASP A 140 23.17 20.19 24.00
CA ASP A 140 22.25 20.75 24.97
C ASP A 140 20.82 20.76 24.41
N THR A 141 19.94 19.97 25.03
CA THR A 141 18.50 20.02 24.79
C THR A 141 17.79 20.20 26.13
N ASN A 142 17.66 21.46 26.53
CA ASN A 142 16.58 21.85 27.43
C ASN A 142 15.27 21.78 26.65
N SER A 143 14.67 20.60 26.60
CA SER A 143 13.30 20.40 26.15
C SER A 143 12.58 19.60 27.22
N THR A 144 11.84 20.31 28.06
CA THR A 144 10.88 19.73 28.99
C THR A 144 9.88 18.87 28.20
N VAL A 145 10.08 17.56 28.27
CA VAL A 145 9.13 16.55 27.79
C VAL A 145 7.89 16.68 28.66
N THR A 146 6.82 17.23 28.11
CA THR A 146 5.51 17.13 28.72
C THR A 146 5.03 15.71 28.51
N GLU A 147 4.91 14.97 29.62
CA GLU A 147 4.34 13.62 29.64
C GLU A 147 2.97 13.63 28.97
N THR A 148 2.90 13.07 27.77
CA THR A 148 1.62 12.86 27.09
C THR A 148 0.92 11.68 27.74
N ASN A 149 -0.31 11.94 28.18
CA ASN A 149 -1.15 11.02 28.92
C ASN A 149 -1.35 9.69 28.14
N PRO A 150 -0.88 8.53 28.64
CA PRO A 150 -0.86 7.27 27.89
C PRO A 150 -2.24 6.74 27.48
N LYS A 151 -3.32 7.27 28.05
CA LYS A 151 -4.71 6.89 27.71
C LYS A 151 -5.14 7.42 26.33
N SER A 152 -4.68 8.59 25.90
CA SER A 152 -5.04 9.15 24.59
C SER A 152 -4.32 8.44 23.44
N LEU A 153 -3.10 7.96 23.68
CA LEU A 153 -2.30 7.24 22.68
C LEU A 153 -2.93 5.88 22.29
N ASN A 154 -3.47 5.14 23.26
CA ASN A 154 -4.11 3.85 23.01
C ASN A 154 -5.42 3.98 22.21
N ILE A 155 -6.19 5.04 22.44
CA ILE A 155 -7.41 5.33 21.68
C ILE A 155 -7.05 5.66 20.23
N LEU A 156 -6.00 6.46 20.04
CA LEU A 156 -5.52 6.86 18.72
C LEU A 156 -4.95 5.66 17.94
N HIS A 157 -4.18 4.80 18.61
CA HIS A 157 -3.66 3.56 18.04
C HIS A 157 -4.78 2.61 17.60
N LYS A 158 -5.80 2.40 18.44
CA LYS A 158 -6.96 1.58 18.09
C LYS A 158 -7.67 2.13 16.85
N ARG A 159 -7.85 3.45 16.78
CA ARG A 159 -8.52 4.11 15.65
C ARG A 159 -7.70 4.02 14.35
N ILE A 160 -6.38 4.07 14.43
CA ILE A 160 -5.50 3.84 13.27
C ILE A 160 -5.63 2.39 12.80
N LEU A 161 -5.61 1.41 13.71
CA LEU A 161 -5.79 0.00 13.35
C LEU A 161 -7.15 -0.26 12.68
N ASP A 162 -8.21 0.34 13.21
CA ASP A 162 -9.55 0.25 12.62
C ASP A 162 -9.58 0.86 11.20
N LEU A 163 -8.95 2.03 11.00
CA LEU A 163 -8.86 2.68 9.69
C LEU A 163 -8.00 1.90 8.68
N VAL A 164 -6.90 1.29 9.13
CA VAL A 164 -6.05 0.44 8.29
C VAL A 164 -6.83 -0.81 7.88
N LYS A 165 -7.56 -1.44 8.82
CA LYS A 165 -8.41 -2.59 8.55
C LYS A 165 -9.52 -2.25 7.56
N GLU A 166 -10.23 -1.14 7.79
CA GLU A 166 -11.29 -0.66 6.90
C GLU A 166 -10.73 -0.32 5.51
N SER A 167 -9.58 0.35 5.44
CA SER A 167 -8.90 0.66 4.17
C SER A 167 -8.45 -0.61 3.44
N TYR A 168 -8.00 -1.62 4.17
CA TYR A 168 -7.61 -2.91 3.64
C TYR A 168 -8.82 -3.68 3.09
N GLU A 169 -9.92 -3.73 3.84
CA GLU A 169 -11.19 -4.36 3.42
C GLU A 169 -11.80 -3.65 2.20
N LEU A 170 -11.75 -2.32 2.14
CA LEU A 170 -12.24 -1.53 1.00
C LEU A 170 -11.37 -1.70 -0.26
N ARG A 171 -10.07 -1.95 -0.07
CA ARG A 171 -9.11 -2.16 -1.17
C ARG A 171 -8.90 -3.63 -1.50
N GLN A 172 -9.51 -4.56 -0.76
CA GLN A 172 -9.46 -5.97 -1.11
C GLN A 172 -10.13 -6.18 -2.46
N GLU A 173 -9.33 -6.60 -3.42
CA GLU A 173 -9.87 -7.06 -4.69
C GLU A 173 -10.63 -8.37 -4.44
N LYS A 174 -11.93 -8.38 -4.77
CA LYS A 174 -12.77 -9.58 -4.68
C LYS A 174 -12.08 -10.73 -5.45
N ALA A 175 -11.89 -11.87 -4.78
CA ALA A 175 -11.43 -13.08 -5.44
C ALA A 175 -12.44 -13.53 -6.48
N SER A 176 -12.00 -13.75 -7.72
CA SER A 176 -12.83 -14.24 -8.82
C SER A 176 -12.77 -15.76 -8.96
N GLU A 177 -11.72 -16.38 -8.41
CA GLU A 177 -11.42 -17.80 -8.53
C GLU A 177 -10.95 -18.33 -7.17
N ALA A 178 -10.96 -19.65 -6.96
CA ALA A 178 -10.09 -20.25 -5.95
C ALA A 178 -9.21 -21.31 -6.59
N VAL A 179 -8.05 -21.46 -5.98
CA VAL A 179 -7.09 -22.51 -6.30
C VAL A 179 -7.27 -23.59 -5.24
N VAL A 180 -7.42 -24.83 -5.68
CA VAL A 180 -7.53 -26.00 -4.80
C VAL A 180 -6.42 -26.97 -5.16
N PHE A 181 -5.63 -27.36 -4.17
CA PHE A 181 -4.65 -28.44 -4.27
C PHE A 181 -5.35 -29.75 -3.92
N LEU A 182 -5.33 -30.68 -4.86
CA LEU A 182 -5.88 -32.01 -4.72
C LEU A 182 -4.73 -33.00 -4.69
N LEU A 183 -4.68 -33.84 -3.66
CA LEU A 183 -3.78 -34.98 -3.59
C LEU A 183 -4.45 -36.17 -4.25
N PHE A 184 -3.76 -36.81 -5.19
CA PHE A 184 -4.22 -38.02 -5.86
C PHE A 184 -3.34 -39.19 -5.46
N ASP A 185 -3.97 -40.33 -5.20
CA ASP A 185 -3.25 -41.60 -5.12
C ASP A 185 -2.92 -42.09 -6.53
N LEU A 186 -1.64 -42.31 -6.81
CA LEU A 186 -1.17 -42.87 -8.07
C LEU A 186 -1.49 -44.36 -8.20
N ASN A 187 -1.75 -45.02 -7.07
CA ASN A 187 -2.17 -46.41 -7.02
C ASN A 187 -3.67 -46.47 -7.37
N ARG A 188 -3.98 -46.32 -8.66
CA ARG A 188 -5.33 -46.52 -9.21
C ARG A 188 -5.73 -47.98 -9.04
N ASN A 189 -6.11 -48.36 -7.84
CA ASN A 189 -6.78 -49.63 -7.61
C ASN A 189 -8.17 -49.59 -8.25
N TRP A 190 -8.51 -50.72 -8.85
CA TRP A 190 -9.68 -51.05 -9.67
C TRP A 190 -11.01 -51.03 -8.89
N SER A 191 -11.00 -50.56 -7.64
CA SER A 191 -12.19 -50.52 -6.80
C SER A 191 -13.03 -49.27 -7.10
N LYS A 192 -14.35 -49.46 -7.30
CA LYS A 192 -15.26 -48.40 -7.74
C LYS A 192 -15.57 -47.33 -6.68
N ASN A 193 -15.16 -47.52 -5.42
CA ASN A 193 -15.60 -46.72 -4.27
C ASN A 193 -14.48 -46.03 -3.47
N GLN A 194 -13.25 -45.94 -4.01
CA GLN A 194 -12.18 -45.18 -3.34
C GLN A 194 -12.23 -43.69 -3.69
N LEU A 195 -11.95 -42.85 -2.68
CA LEU A 195 -11.76 -41.41 -2.86
C LEU A 195 -10.56 -41.22 -3.80
N LYS A 196 -10.80 -40.70 -5.01
CA LYS A 196 -9.75 -40.57 -6.03
C LYS A 196 -8.85 -39.36 -5.81
N SER A 197 -9.34 -38.38 -5.08
CA SER A 197 -8.59 -37.21 -4.66
C SER A 197 -9.09 -36.67 -3.34
N ALA A 198 -8.18 -36.10 -2.56
CA ALA A 198 -8.50 -35.37 -1.34
C ALA A 198 -8.03 -33.91 -1.48
N PRO A 199 -8.87 -32.91 -1.18
CA PRO A 199 -8.41 -31.54 -1.08
C PRO A 199 -7.49 -31.38 0.13
N ILE A 200 -6.29 -30.86 -0.08
CA ILE A 200 -5.29 -30.68 0.97
C ILE A 200 -5.01 -29.21 1.28
N CYS A 201 -5.27 -28.32 0.33
CA CYS A 201 -5.12 -26.88 0.49
C CYS A 201 -6.07 -26.17 -0.47
N TRP A 202 -6.60 -25.02 -0.06
CA TRP A 202 -7.30 -24.12 -0.97
C TRP A 202 -7.08 -22.68 -0.56
N PHE A 203 -7.16 -21.77 -1.53
CA PHE A 203 -7.16 -20.33 -1.25
C PHE A 203 -7.90 -19.55 -2.34
N PRO A 204 -8.53 -18.41 -1.97
CA PRO A 204 -9.12 -17.50 -2.93
C PRO A 204 -8.04 -16.77 -3.75
N LYS A 205 -8.25 -16.66 -5.07
CA LYS A 205 -7.35 -15.99 -6.02
C LYS A 205 -8.03 -14.75 -6.62
N GLY A 206 -7.36 -13.61 -6.52
CA GLY A 206 -7.69 -12.36 -7.22
C GLY A 206 -6.99 -12.22 -8.58
N TYR A 207 -6.89 -10.99 -9.10
CA TYR A 207 -6.26 -10.76 -10.39
C TYR A 207 -4.72 -10.85 -10.27
N SER A 208 -4.10 -11.71 -11.09
CA SER A 208 -2.64 -11.97 -11.18
C SER A 208 -2.00 -12.82 -10.06
N LEU A 209 -2.17 -14.15 -10.14
CA LEU A 209 -1.28 -15.09 -9.44
C LEU A 209 -0.07 -15.37 -10.34
N THR A 210 1.08 -14.77 -10.02
CA THR A 210 2.30 -14.99 -10.81
C THR A 210 2.84 -16.41 -10.61
N SER A 211 3.51 -16.96 -11.61
CA SER A 211 4.10 -18.31 -11.53
C SER A 211 5.13 -18.43 -10.39
N LYS A 212 5.80 -17.33 -10.01
CA LYS A 212 6.72 -17.29 -8.87
C LYS A 212 6.00 -17.50 -7.54
N VAL A 213 4.87 -16.81 -7.34
CA VAL A 213 4.06 -16.94 -6.13
C VAL A 213 3.41 -18.32 -6.08
N MET A 214 2.87 -18.80 -7.20
CA MET A 214 2.28 -20.14 -7.28
C MET A 214 3.31 -21.24 -6.97
N ARG A 215 4.56 -21.10 -7.45
CA ARG A 215 5.64 -22.03 -7.13
C ARG A 215 5.95 -22.05 -5.63
N SER A 216 6.07 -20.89 -5.00
CA SER A 216 6.32 -20.81 -3.56
C SER A 216 5.20 -21.43 -2.73
N ILE A 217 3.94 -21.25 -3.15
CA ILE A 217 2.80 -21.90 -2.49
C ILE A 217 2.86 -23.42 -2.66
N ALA A 218 3.15 -23.91 -3.87
CA ALA A 218 3.27 -25.34 -4.13
C ALA A 218 4.40 -25.98 -3.32
N GLU A 219 5.57 -25.34 -3.23
CA GLU A 219 6.69 -25.76 -2.38
C GLU A 219 6.26 -25.86 -0.91
N ARG A 220 5.57 -24.85 -0.39
CA ARG A 220 5.07 -24.87 0.99
C ARG A 220 4.08 -26.02 1.24
N VAL A 221 3.18 -26.29 0.29
CA VAL A 221 2.23 -27.41 0.38
C VAL A 221 2.97 -28.76 0.37
N LEU A 222 4.03 -28.89 -0.44
CA LEU A 222 4.86 -30.10 -0.46
C LEU A 222 5.62 -30.32 0.86
N ASP A 223 6.20 -29.26 1.42
CA ASP A 223 6.89 -29.32 2.71
C ASP A 223 5.95 -29.80 3.80
N GLU A 224 4.74 -29.24 3.86
CA GLU A 224 3.71 -29.64 4.81
C GLU A 224 3.29 -31.11 4.60
N CYS A 225 3.08 -31.54 3.34
CA CYS A 225 2.78 -32.94 3.04
C CYS A 225 3.88 -33.88 3.57
N LYS A 226 5.16 -33.52 3.35
CA LYS A 226 6.30 -34.30 3.80
C LYS A 226 6.37 -34.37 5.32
N GLU A 227 6.13 -33.25 6.02
CA GLU A 227 6.05 -33.21 7.49
C GLU A 227 4.94 -34.13 8.03
N GLN A 228 3.82 -34.24 7.31
CA GLN A 228 2.72 -35.17 7.62
C GLN A 228 2.96 -36.61 7.14
N GLY A 229 4.16 -36.94 6.64
CA GLY A 229 4.52 -38.28 6.17
C GLY A 229 3.96 -38.65 4.78
N LEU A 230 3.44 -37.68 4.02
CA LEU A 230 2.95 -37.87 2.66
C LEU A 230 4.05 -37.56 1.66
N HIS A 231 4.49 -38.59 0.93
CA HIS A 231 5.45 -38.43 -0.15
C HIS A 231 4.73 -38.11 -1.46
N VAL A 232 4.93 -36.89 -1.98
CA VAL A 232 4.31 -36.39 -3.22
C VAL A 232 5.39 -36.27 -4.31
N PRO A 233 5.60 -37.30 -5.14
CA PRO A 233 6.70 -37.33 -6.11
C PRO A 233 6.44 -36.48 -7.36
N LEU A 234 5.19 -36.09 -7.60
CA LEU A 234 4.77 -35.48 -8.85
C LEU A 234 3.70 -34.42 -8.60
N ILE A 235 3.91 -33.23 -9.14
CA ILE A 235 2.91 -32.17 -9.22
C ILE A 235 2.54 -32.00 -10.69
N ALA A 236 1.25 -32.10 -10.98
CA ALA A 236 0.69 -31.70 -12.27
C ALA A 236 -0.13 -30.43 -12.08
N PHE A 237 0.01 -29.49 -13.01
CA PHE A 237 -0.81 -28.29 -13.09
C PHE A 237 -1.52 -28.31 -14.44
N ASP A 238 -2.78 -28.76 -14.44
CA ASP A 238 -3.67 -28.65 -15.59
C ASP A 238 -4.83 -27.73 -15.19
N GLY A 239 -4.98 -26.62 -15.91
CA GLY A 239 -5.78 -25.48 -15.47
C GLY A 239 -7.24 -25.65 -15.82
N GLN A 240 -8.02 -26.33 -14.97
CA GLN A 240 -9.48 -26.24 -15.01
C GLN A 240 -9.96 -25.24 -13.95
N TRP A 241 -10.30 -24.04 -14.40
CA TRP A 241 -10.75 -22.93 -13.55
C TRP A 241 -12.26 -23.04 -13.33
N HIS A 242 -12.68 -23.20 -12.08
CA HIS A 242 -14.10 -23.19 -11.72
C HIS A 242 -14.45 -21.83 -11.09
N THR A 243 -15.38 -21.10 -11.71
CA THR A 243 -15.93 -19.86 -11.16
C THR A 243 -16.80 -20.16 -9.95
N ILE A 244 -16.42 -19.64 -8.79
CA ILE A 244 -17.02 -20.04 -7.49
C ILE A 244 -18.17 -19.13 -7.08
N ALA A 245 -18.26 -17.93 -7.65
CA ALA A 245 -19.30 -16.97 -7.30
C ALA A 245 -20.01 -16.46 -8.56
N PHE A 246 -21.29 -16.80 -8.68
CA PHE A 246 -22.19 -16.17 -9.65
C PHE A 246 -22.92 -15.01 -8.97
N ARG A 247 -23.02 -13.88 -9.67
CA ARG A 247 -23.85 -12.75 -9.26
C ARG A 247 -24.92 -12.50 -10.29
N SER A 248 -26.07 -11.98 -9.83
CA SER A 248 -27.14 -11.53 -10.71
C SER A 248 -26.69 -10.29 -11.50
N VAL A 249 -27.46 -9.90 -12.52
CA VAL A 249 -27.24 -8.65 -13.28
C VAL A 249 -27.27 -7.41 -12.38
N ALA A 250 -27.84 -7.51 -11.18
CA ALA A 250 -27.87 -6.47 -10.14
C ALA A 250 -26.71 -6.55 -9.12
N ASP A 251 -25.68 -7.37 -9.39
CA ASP A 251 -24.53 -7.65 -8.50
C ASP A 251 -24.89 -8.31 -7.16
N GLU A 252 -26.03 -8.99 -7.07
CA GLU A 252 -26.42 -9.74 -5.86
C GLU A 252 -25.78 -11.14 -5.85
N PRO A 253 -25.29 -11.64 -4.70
CA PRO A 253 -24.67 -12.96 -4.62
C PRO A 253 -25.72 -14.07 -4.82
N LEU A 254 -25.62 -14.80 -5.95
CA LEU A 254 -26.45 -15.98 -6.21
C LEU A 254 -25.86 -17.24 -5.56
N THR A 255 -24.55 -17.25 -5.32
CA THR A 255 -23.86 -18.30 -4.55
C THR A 255 -23.76 -17.88 -3.09
N ARG A 256 -24.41 -18.63 -2.19
CA ARG A 256 -24.18 -18.54 -0.73
C ARG A 256 -23.12 -19.57 -0.36
N LEU A 257 -22.02 -19.11 0.26
CA LEU A 257 -20.98 -19.94 0.87
C LEU A 257 -21.39 -20.32 2.30
#